data_AF-X6FV84-F1
#
_entry.id   AF-X6FV84-F1
#
_cell.length_a   1.000
_cell.length_b   1.000
_cell.length_c   1.000
_cell.angle_alpha   90.00
_cell.angle_beta   90.00
_cell.angle_gamma   90.00
#
_symmetry.space_group_name_H-M   'P 1'
#
loop_
_entity.id
_entity.type
_entity.pdbx_description
1 polymer ?
#
loop_
_entity_poly.entity_id
_entity_poly.type
_entity_poly.pdbx_seq_one_letter_code
_entity_poly.pdbx_strand_id
1 'polypeptide(L)'
;MLERLEIEHLRHGGLNNGELFVSFGQFEKHNISRRKIASTQALGAALGLMETIRSTEPAGDLRAPNAYRLTYVPAKGTSAPSDEWKRVTEDRARKHIEDYHNTERSEVKSREKRAA
;
A
#
# COMPACT_ATOMS: atom_id res chain seq x y z
N MET A 1 -3.01 -6.13 -4.30
CA MET A 1 -2.07 -5.05 -3.90
C MET A 1 -0.83 -5.66 -3.29
N LEU A 2 -1.01 -6.40 -2.21
CA LEU A 2 0.05 -7.11 -1.50
C LEU A 2 0.76 -8.11 -2.43
N GLU A 3 0.01 -8.83 -3.26
CA GLU A 3 0.55 -9.81 -4.21
C GLU A 3 1.56 -9.16 -5.17
N ARG A 4 1.27 -7.94 -5.64
CA ARG A 4 2.21 -7.22 -6.51
C ARG A 4 3.49 -6.85 -5.77
N LEU A 5 3.41 -6.51 -4.48
CA LEU A 5 4.57 -6.21 -3.64
C LEU A 5 5.35 -7.48 -3.29
N GLU A 6 4.68 -8.59 -3.02
CA GLU A 6 5.29 -9.90 -2.79
C GLU A 6 6.09 -10.37 -4.01
N ILE A 7 5.52 -10.21 -5.22
CA ILE A 7 6.23 -10.49 -6.48
C ILE A 7 7.47 -9.60 -6.61
N GLU A 8 7.39 -8.31 -6.24
CA GLU A 8 8.55 -7.42 -6.27
C GLU A 8 9.63 -7.87 -5.28
N HIS A 9 9.22 -8.27 -4.08
CA HIS A 9 10.12 -8.77 -3.05
C HIS A 9 10.86 -10.03 -3.52
N LEU A 10 10.15 -10.97 -4.15
CA LEU A 10 10.74 -12.18 -4.72
C LEU A 10 11.66 -11.88 -5.92
N ARG A 11 11.35 -10.88 -6.74
CA ARG A 11 12.26 -10.41 -7.81
C ARG A 11 13.59 -9.89 -7.26
N HIS A 12 13.59 -9.38 -6.04
CA HIS A 12 14.79 -8.97 -5.31
C HIS A 12 15.42 -10.12 -4.47
N GLY A 13 15.08 -11.38 -4.77
CA GLY A 13 15.59 -12.54 -4.04
C GLY A 13 15.09 -12.66 -2.59
N GLY A 14 14.05 -11.93 -2.22
CA GLY A 14 13.51 -11.94 -0.85
C GLY A 14 14.33 -11.15 0.17
N LEU A 15 15.23 -10.25 -0.27
CA LEU A 15 16.17 -9.56 0.65
C LEU A 15 15.90 -8.06 0.83
N ASN A 16 15.25 -7.41 -0.15
CA ASN A 16 15.11 -5.94 -0.18
C ASN A 16 13.72 -5.45 0.25
N ASN A 17 13.10 -6.09 1.25
CA ASN A 17 11.83 -5.61 1.80
C ASN A 17 12.03 -4.25 2.51
N GLY A 18 11.23 -3.25 2.16
CA GLY A 18 11.46 -1.84 2.54
C GLY A 18 12.04 -0.99 1.41
N GLU A 19 12.53 -1.63 0.35
CA GLU A 19 12.99 -1.00 -0.89
C GLU A 19 12.18 -1.54 -2.10
N LEU A 20 10.91 -1.86 -1.89
CA LEU A 20 10.04 -2.35 -2.95
C LEU A 20 9.48 -1.16 -3.73
N PHE A 21 10.01 -0.90 -4.92
CA PHE A 21 9.58 0.23 -5.74
C PHE A 21 8.55 -0.21 -6.79
N VAL A 22 7.29 0.13 -6.54
CA VAL A 22 6.18 -0.19 -7.47
C VAL A 22 5.40 1.07 -7.82
N SER A 23 5.48 1.47 -9.08
CA SER A 23 4.74 2.61 -9.61
C SER A 23 3.23 2.33 -9.73
N PHE A 24 2.43 3.40 -9.80
CA PHE A 24 0.99 3.28 -10.04
C PHE A 24 0.69 2.51 -11.33
N GLY A 25 1.46 2.73 -12.40
CA GLY A 25 1.28 2.00 -13.66
C GLY A 25 1.58 0.50 -13.53
N GLN A 26 2.50 0.10 -12.65
CA GLN A 26 2.75 -1.32 -12.38
C GLN A 26 1.62 -1.96 -11.56
N PHE A 27 0.98 -1.22 -10.66
CA PHE A 27 -0.24 -1.69 -10.00
C PHE A 27 -1.41 -1.82 -10.98
N GLU A 28 -1.58 -0.87 -11.91
CA GLU A 28 -2.59 -0.94 -12.97
C GLU A 28 -2.40 -2.17 -13.87
N LYS A 29 -1.16 -2.44 -14.30
CA LYS A 29 -0.81 -3.66 -15.04
C LYS A 29 -1.10 -4.96 -14.27
N HIS A 30 -1.24 -4.87 -12.95
CA HIS A 30 -1.62 -5.97 -12.07
C HIS A 30 -3.10 -5.89 -11.65
N ASN A 31 -3.94 -5.33 -12.52
CA ASN A 31 -5.41 -5.26 -12.38
C ASN A 31 -5.92 -4.45 -11.18
N ILE A 32 -5.10 -3.55 -10.63
CA ILE A 32 -5.56 -2.60 -9.61
C ILE A 32 -5.92 -1.29 -10.30
N SER A 33 -7.21 -0.94 -10.30
CA SER A 33 -7.66 0.35 -10.83
C SER A 33 -6.86 1.50 -10.21
N ARG A 34 -6.32 2.40 -11.05
CA ARG A 34 -5.55 3.57 -10.61
C ARG A 34 -6.20 4.37 -9.50
N ARG A 35 -7.53 4.47 -9.58
CA ARG A 35 -8.37 5.24 -8.65
C ARG A 35 -8.38 4.63 -7.25
N LYS A 36 -8.26 3.30 -7.17
CA LYS A 36 -8.26 2.55 -5.90
C LYS A 36 -6.88 2.40 -5.27
N ILE A 37 -5.80 2.72 -5.99
CA ILE A 37 -4.43 2.48 -5.51
C ILE A 37 -4.20 3.19 -4.18
N ALA A 38 -4.57 4.48 -4.07
CA ALA A 38 -4.32 5.27 -2.87
C ALA A 38 -5.16 4.79 -1.68
N SER A 39 -6.46 4.58 -1.86
CA SER A 39 -7.36 4.08 -0.80
C SER A 39 -6.98 2.67 -0.36
N THR A 40 -6.56 1.81 -1.29
CA THR A 40 -6.07 0.45 -0.98
C THR A 40 -4.73 0.47 -0.24
N GLN A 41 -3.79 1.35 -0.59
CA GLN A 41 -2.54 1.52 0.15
C GLN A 41 -2.81 2.00 1.59
N ALA A 42 -3.73 2.96 1.76
CA ALA A 42 -4.11 3.44 3.08
C ALA A 42 -4.76 2.33 3.92
N LEU A 43 -5.64 1.52 3.33
CA LEU A 43 -6.23 0.36 4.00
C LEU A 43 -5.17 -0.67 4.39
N GLY A 44 -4.26 -1.02 3.48
CA GLY A 44 -3.18 -1.97 3.76
C GLY A 44 -2.25 -1.52 4.90
N ALA A 45 -1.98 -0.21 4.99
CA ALA A 45 -1.25 0.38 6.10
C ALA A 45 -2.04 0.39 7.41
N ALA A 46 -3.33 0.74 7.38
CA ALA A 46 -4.18 0.71 8.56
C ALA A 46 -4.36 -0.70 9.15
N LEU A 47 -4.39 -1.72 8.28
CA LEU A 47 -4.40 -3.13 8.68
C LEU A 47 -3.02 -3.65 9.12
N GLY A 48 -1.98 -2.82 9.05
CA GLY A 48 -0.62 -3.19 9.44
C GLY A 48 -0.02 -4.28 8.54
N LEU A 49 -0.46 -4.41 7.28
CA LEU A 49 0.02 -5.42 6.32
C LEU A 49 1.17 -4.89 5.45
N MET A 50 1.18 -3.59 5.19
CA MET A 50 2.23 -2.92 4.42
C MET A 50 2.48 -1.51 4.92
N GLU A 51 3.65 -0.97 4.62
CA GLU A 51 4.00 0.42 4.86
C GLU A 51 4.37 1.10 3.55
N THR A 52 3.96 2.37 3.38
CA THR A 52 4.43 3.23 2.29
C THR A 52 5.53 4.14 2.84
N ILE A 53 6.77 3.88 2.45
CA ILE A 53 7.94 4.65 2.84
C ILE A 53 8.14 5.75 1.81
N ARG A 54 8.04 7.00 2.26
CA ARG A 54 8.21 8.19 1.41
C ARG A 54 9.57 8.79 1.70
N SER A 55 10.38 8.98 0.66
CA SER A 55 11.62 9.74 0.82
C SER A 55 11.28 11.20 1.14
N THR A 56 11.97 11.76 2.14
CA THR A 56 11.97 13.18 2.45
C THR A 56 13.05 13.93 1.66
N GLU A 57 13.92 13.21 0.95
CA GLU A 57 14.98 13.81 0.16
C GLU A 57 14.44 14.34 -1.18
N PRO A 58 14.82 15.57 -1.57
CA PRO A 58 14.41 16.13 -2.85
C PRO A 58 15.08 15.38 -4.01
N ALA A 59 14.28 14.79 -4.90
CA ALA A 59 14.75 14.13 -6.12
C ALA A 59 14.74 15.11 -7.31
N GLY A 60 15.36 16.28 -7.13
CA GLY A 60 15.30 17.39 -8.08
C GLY A 60 13.86 17.91 -8.26
N ASP A 61 13.47 18.19 -9.50
CA ASP A 61 12.11 18.65 -9.84
C ASP A 61 11.06 17.54 -9.76
N LEU A 62 11.48 16.28 -9.61
CA LEU A 62 10.59 15.13 -9.55
C LEU A 62 10.33 14.72 -8.10
N ARG A 63 9.11 14.24 -7.85
CA ARG A 63 8.80 13.59 -6.59
C ARG A 63 9.56 12.26 -6.51
N ALA A 64 10.27 12.04 -5.41
CA ALA A 64 10.92 10.77 -5.14
C ALA A 64 9.91 9.59 -5.18
N PRO A 65 10.32 8.42 -5.69
CA PRO A 65 9.45 7.25 -5.74
C PRO A 65 9.09 6.79 -4.33
N ASN A 66 7.89 6.25 -4.17
CA ASN A 66 7.52 5.57 -2.93
C ASN A 66 8.22 4.20 -2.91
N ALA A 67 8.83 3.88 -1.77
CA ALA A 67 9.20 2.52 -1.43
C ALA A 67 8.09 1.88 -0.59
N TYR A 68 8.03 0.56 -0.61
CA TYR A 68 7.06 -0.21 0.18
C TYR A 68 7.76 -1.29 1.00
N ARG A 69 7.14 -1.64 2.13
CA ARG A 69 7.53 -2.74 2.99
C ARG A 69 6.31 -3.60 3.30
N LEU A 70 6.46 -4.92 3.28
CA LEU A 70 5.49 -5.87 3.83
C LEU A 70 5.86 -6.15 5.28
N THR A 71 4.89 -6.11 6.20
CA THR A 71 5.18 -6.20 7.65
C THR A 71 5.32 -7.64 8.14
N TYR A 72 4.78 -8.61 7.39
CA TYR A 72 4.79 -10.05 7.68
C TYR A 72 5.98 -10.81 7.06
N VAL A 73 6.92 -10.10 6.44
CA VAL A 73 8.23 -10.64 6.02
C VAL A 73 9.36 -9.79 6.61
N PRO A 74 10.56 -10.35 6.86
CA PRO A 74 11.68 -9.56 7.40
C PRO A 74 11.99 -8.35 6.53
N ALA A 75 12.27 -7.21 7.16
CA ALA A 75 12.78 -6.04 6.46
C ALA A 75 14.24 -6.27 6.06
N LYS A 76 14.74 -5.48 5.10
CA LYS A 76 16.15 -5.54 4.72
C LYS A 76 17.04 -5.34 5.95
N GLY A 77 17.95 -6.29 6.18
CA GLY A 77 18.86 -6.28 7.34
C GLY A 77 18.24 -6.76 8.66
N THR A 78 16.98 -7.23 8.66
CA THR A 78 16.35 -7.84 9.85
C THR A 78 16.16 -9.34 9.66
N SER A 79 16.17 -10.09 10.76
CA SER A 79 15.98 -11.55 10.76
C SER A 79 14.53 -11.99 10.97
N ALA A 80 13.67 -11.08 11.46
CA ALA A 80 12.27 -11.36 11.77
C ALA A 80 11.34 -10.27 11.17
N PRO A 81 10.09 -10.64 10.84
CA PRO A 81 9.05 -9.68 10.45
C PRO A 81 8.62 -8.80 11.64
N SER A 82 8.06 -7.62 11.36
CA SER A 82 7.51 -6.73 12.40
C SER A 82 6.11 -7.13 12.86
N ASP A 83 5.38 -7.89 12.03
CA ASP A 83 4.04 -8.41 12.29
C ASP A 83 3.07 -7.35 12.86
N GLU A 84 3.11 -6.14 12.32
CA GLU A 84 2.31 -5.01 12.80
C GLU A 84 0.80 -5.31 12.78
N TRP A 85 0.36 -6.14 11.84
CA TRP A 85 -1.01 -6.66 11.75
C TRP A 85 -1.48 -7.36 13.03
N LYS A 86 -0.59 -7.96 13.83
CA LYS A 86 -0.95 -8.58 15.12
C LYS A 86 -1.45 -7.57 16.15
N ARG A 87 -1.14 -6.28 15.99
CA ARG A 87 -1.61 -5.20 16.87
C ARG A 87 -3.00 -4.69 16.46
N VAL A 88 -3.52 -5.12 15.31
CA VAL A 88 -4.83 -4.73 14.81
C VAL A 88 -5.86 -5.74 15.32
N THR A 89 -6.73 -5.29 16.21
CA THR A 89 -7.85 -6.10 16.69
C THR A 89 -8.89 -6.29 15.60
N GLU A 90 -9.72 -7.32 15.73
CA GLU A 90 -10.78 -7.59 14.75
C GLU A 90 -11.74 -6.40 14.59
N ASP A 91 -12.15 -5.76 15.70
CA ASP A 91 -13.01 -4.57 15.64
C ASP A 91 -12.34 -3.40 14.91
N ARG A 92 -11.04 -3.19 15.12
CA ARG A 92 -10.28 -2.17 14.37
C ARG A 92 -10.20 -2.51 12.89
N ALA A 93 -9.93 -3.77 12.55
CA ALA A 93 -9.88 -4.22 11.16
C ALA A 93 -11.23 -4.01 10.46
N ARG A 94 -12.35 -4.40 11.09
CA ARG A 94 -13.71 -4.16 10.58
C ARG A 94 -13.96 -2.68 10.34
N LYS A 95 -13.60 -1.82 11.30
CA LYS A 95 -13.72 -0.36 11.16
C LYS A 95 -12.92 0.17 9.97
N HIS A 96 -11.66 -0.24 9.82
CA HIS A 96 -10.83 0.19 8.68
C HIS A 96 -11.41 -0.25 7.33
N ILE A 97 -11.97 -1.46 7.25
CA ILE A 97 -12.66 -1.95 6.05
C ILE A 97 -13.93 -1.14 5.76
N GLU A 98 -14.71 -0.81 6.79
CA GLU A 98 -15.90 0.03 6.65
C GLU A 98 -15.55 1.44 6.16
N ASP A 99 -14.54 2.08 6.77
CA ASP A 99 -14.03 3.40 6.38
C ASP A 99 -13.55 3.41 4.91
N TYR A 100 -12.88 2.35 4.47
CA TYR A 100 -12.51 2.16 3.07
C TYR A 100 -13.74 2.11 2.16
N HIS A 101 -14.75 1.31 2.47
CA HIS A 101 -15.98 1.24 1.67
C HIS A 101 -16.76 2.56 1.66
N ASN A 102 -16.78 3.28 2.78
CA ASN A 102 -17.39 4.61 2.87
C ASN A 102 -16.66 5.61 1.96
N THR A 103 -15.33 5.59 1.96
CA THR A 103 -14.50 6.41 1.08
C THR A 103 -14.81 6.12 -0.38
N GLU A 104 -14.78 4.85 -0.80
CA GLU A 104 -15.08 4.44 -2.18
C GLU A 104 -16.50 4.85 -2.61
N ARG A 105 -17.51 4.68 -1.74
CA ARG A 105 -18.88 5.15 -2.02
C ARG A 105 -18.96 6.66 -2.19
N SER A 106 -18.28 7.42 -1.34
CA SER A 106 -18.26 8.88 -1.42
C SER A 106 -17.57 9.37 -2.69
N GLU A 107 -16.48 8.73 -3.11
CA GLU A 107 -15.79 9.04 -4.36
C GLU A 107 -16.69 8.79 -5.58
N VAL A 108 -17.41 7.67 -5.62
CA VAL A 108 -18.38 7.38 -6.69
C VAL A 108 -19.46 8.46 -6.77
N LYS A 109 -20.12 8.77 -5.65
CA LYS A 109 -21.15 9.84 -5.60
C LYS A 109 -20.60 11.20 -6.04
N SER A 110 -19.39 11.55 -5.60
CA SER A 110 -18.75 12.81 -5.97
C SER A 110 -18.52 12.92 -7.48
N ARG A 111 -18.28 11.80 -8.16
CA ARG A 111 -18.05 11.74 -9.60
C ARG A 111 -19.35 11.83 -10.38
N GLU A 112 -20.39 11.13 -9.94
CA GLU A 112 -21.74 11.24 -10.53
C GLU A 112 -22.21 12.69 -10.50
N LYS A 113 -22.02 13.38 -9.37
CA LYS A 113 -22.35 14.81 -9.24
C LYS A 113 -21.53 15.72 -10.18
N ARG A 114 -20.28 15.38 -10.50
CA ARG A 114 -19.45 16.16 -11.43
C ARG A 114 -19.78 15.89 -12.90
N ALA A 115 -20.44 14.77 -13.20
CA ALA A 115 -20.81 14.38 -14.55
C ALA A 115 -22.21 14.85 -14.96
N ALA A 116 -23.05 15.22 -13.98
CA ALA A 116 -24.35 15.88 -14.16
C ALA A 116 -24.18 17.40 -14.28
#